data_AF-A0ABD1VIS2-F1
#
_entry.id   AF-A0ABD1VIS2-F1
#
_cell.length_a   1.000
_cell.length_b   1.000
_cell.length_c   1.000
_cell.angle_alpha   90.00
_cell.angle_beta   90.00
_cell.angle_gamma   90.00
#
_symmetry.space_group_name_H-M   'P 1'
#
loop_
_entity.id
_entity.type
_entity.pdbx_description
1 polymer ?
#
loop_
_entity_poly.entity_id
_entity_poly.type
_entity_poly.pdbx_seq_one_letter_code
_entity_poly.pdbx_strand_id
1 'polypeptide(L)'
;MAEEKTPPQPPPAADAQLFGLLSNLLQQVESLTNQEEVELRAKIEALGLEVTKVPSKSTRNLNEMEIANELDKLSAKLDDVDEMISSAMLADPQVRLLLSSTADVWMPVITATSDERRNFTATVGEDNHDAKGKDSE
;
A
#
# COMPACT_ATOMS: atom_id res chain seq x y z
N MET A 1 36.07 2.48 8.16
CA MET A 1 35.37 1.27 7.69
C MET A 1 34.20 1.73 6.87
N ALA A 2 34.15 1.33 5.60
CA ALA A 2 33.09 1.69 4.67
C ALA A 2 31.86 0.81 4.97
N GLU A 3 30.70 1.41 5.22
CA GLU A 3 29.44 0.67 5.25
C GLU A 3 28.95 0.43 3.83
N GLU A 4 28.83 -0.86 3.52
CA GLU A 4 28.38 -1.44 2.28
C GLU A 4 26.88 -1.13 2.08
N LYS A 5 26.57 -0.58 0.91
CA LYS A 5 25.23 -0.21 0.48
C LYS A 5 24.44 -1.49 0.16
N THR A 6 23.64 -1.97 1.11
CA THR A 6 22.73 -3.10 0.91
C THR A 6 21.79 -2.82 -0.28
N PRO A 7 21.64 -3.74 -1.24
CA PRO A 7 20.77 -3.55 -2.40
C PRO A 7 19.29 -3.47 -1.96
N PRO A 8 18.43 -2.76 -2.72
CA PRO A 8 17.02 -2.63 -2.39
C PRO A 8 16.36 -4.00 -2.29
N GLN A 9 15.59 -4.21 -1.22
CA GLN A 9 14.86 -5.46 -1.02
C GLN A 9 13.86 -5.68 -2.16
N PRO A 10 13.69 -6.93 -2.63
CA PRO A 10 12.75 -7.23 -3.70
C PRO A 10 11.32 -6.89 -3.26
N PRO A 11 10.45 -6.42 -4.18
CA PRO A 11 9.05 -6.15 -3.88
C PRO A 11 8.35 -7.42 -3.36
N PRO A 12 7.30 -7.29 -2.53
CA PRO A 12 6.45 -8.40 -2.12
C PRO A 12 6.03 -9.26 -3.33
N ALA A 13 5.90 -10.57 -3.14
CA ALA A 13 5.65 -11.51 -4.25
C ALA A 13 4.40 -11.16 -5.08
N ALA A 14 3.38 -10.55 -4.48
CA ALA A 14 2.19 -10.07 -5.18
C ALA A 14 2.48 -8.81 -6.03
N ASP A 15 3.24 -7.86 -5.51
CA ASP A 15 3.62 -6.64 -6.23
C ASP A 15 4.53 -6.98 -7.41
N ALA A 16 5.48 -7.89 -7.22
CA ALA A 16 6.33 -8.39 -8.30
C ALA A 16 5.51 -8.99 -9.47
N GLN A 17 4.45 -9.73 -9.16
CA GLN A 17 3.55 -10.31 -10.17
C GLN A 17 2.76 -9.22 -10.90
N LEU A 18 2.23 -8.22 -10.19
CA LEU A 18 1.49 -7.11 -10.80
C LEU A 18 2.37 -6.29 -11.76
N PHE A 19 3.57 -5.88 -11.32
CA PHE A 19 4.49 -5.13 -12.16
C PHE A 19 5.04 -5.97 -13.34
N GLY A 20 5.15 -7.29 -13.15
CA GLY A 20 5.42 -8.23 -14.24
C GLY A 20 4.28 -8.26 -15.28
N LEU A 21 3.02 -8.25 -14.85
CA LEU A 21 1.88 -8.20 -15.77
C LEU A 21 1.81 -6.87 -16.53
N LEU A 22 1.97 -5.74 -15.82
CA LEU A 22 1.93 -4.40 -16.42
C LEU A 22 3.02 -4.21 -17.47
N SER A 23 4.23 -4.71 -17.22
CA SER A 23 5.33 -4.65 -18.20
C SER A 23 5.06 -5.52 -19.43
N ASN A 24 4.50 -6.72 -19.27
CA ASN A 24 4.09 -7.58 -20.39
C ASN A 24 2.95 -6.96 -21.22
N LEU A 25 1.99 -6.29 -20.58
CA LEU A 25 0.89 -5.62 -21.27
C LEU A 25 1.40 -4.42 -22.08
N LEU A 26 2.30 -3.63 -21.49
CA LEU A 26 2.95 -2.51 -22.16
C LEU A 26 3.73 -2.96 -23.39
N GLN A 27 4.53 -4.03 -23.27
CA GLN A 27 5.26 -4.61 -24.41
C GLN A 27 4.33 -5.06 -25.53
N GLN A 28 3.18 -5.66 -25.20
CA GLN A 28 2.18 -6.04 -26.20
C GLN A 28 1.61 -4.81 -26.93
N VAL A 29 1.26 -3.76 -26.20
CA VAL A 29 0.77 -2.50 -26.81
C VAL A 29 1.82 -1.92 -27.75
N GLU A 30 3.07 -1.78 -27.30
CA GLU A 30 4.17 -1.26 -28.12
C GLU A 30 4.41 -2.11 -29.38
N SER A 31 4.25 -3.43 -29.29
CA SER A 31 4.38 -4.33 -30.45
C SER A 31 3.23 -4.19 -31.47
N LEU A 32 2.00 -3.92 -30.99
CA LEU A 32 0.82 -3.76 -31.83
C LEU A 32 0.77 -2.38 -32.50
N THR A 33 1.20 -1.34 -31.79
CA THR A 33 1.24 0.04 -32.28
C THR A 33 2.52 0.36 -33.04
N ASN A 34 3.57 -0.46 -32.84
CA ASN A 34 4.93 -0.24 -33.33
C ASN A 34 5.49 1.12 -32.88
N GLN A 35 5.03 1.60 -31.73
CA GLN A 35 5.38 2.89 -31.15
C GLN A 35 5.68 2.71 -29.66
N GLU A 36 6.77 3.31 -29.20
CA GLU A 36 7.15 3.28 -27.78
C GLU A 36 6.19 4.12 -26.94
N GLU A 37 5.75 3.56 -25.81
CA GLU A 37 4.82 4.19 -24.88
C GLU A 37 5.58 4.74 -23.65
N VAL A 38 6.33 5.82 -23.89
CA VAL A 38 7.23 6.44 -22.91
C VAL A 38 6.47 6.95 -21.67
N GLU A 39 5.25 7.47 -21.84
CA GLU A 39 4.44 7.96 -20.73
C GLU A 39 3.95 6.81 -19.83
N LEU A 40 3.48 5.71 -20.43
CA LEU A 40 3.05 4.54 -19.65
C LEU A 40 4.23 3.88 -18.93
N ARG A 41 5.42 3.84 -19.54
CA ARG A 41 6.65 3.40 -18.86
C ARG A 41 6.92 4.23 -17.60
N ALA A 42 6.88 5.55 -17.73
CA ALA A 42 7.10 6.46 -16.60
C ALA A 42 6.03 6.29 -15.50
N LYS A 43 4.76 6.09 -15.88
CA LYS A 43 3.67 5.83 -14.91
C LYS A 43 3.85 4.51 -14.17
N ILE A 44 4.24 3.44 -14.86
CA ILE A 44 4.50 2.13 -14.24
C ILE A 44 5.69 2.22 -13.28
N GLU A 45 6.77 2.92 -13.66
CA GLU A 45 7.92 3.15 -12.78
C GLU A 45 7.55 3.96 -11.54
N ALA A 46 6.82 5.07 -11.71
CA ALA A 46 6.35 5.89 -10.60
C ALA A 46 5.47 5.10 -9.62
N LEU A 47 4.57 4.26 -10.15
CA LEU A 47 3.74 3.38 -9.33
C LEU A 47 4.58 2.35 -8.58
N GLY A 48 5.61 1.78 -9.22
CA GLY A 48 6.55 0.87 -8.58
C GLY A 48 7.30 1.50 -7.41
N LEU A 49 7.76 2.73 -7.59
CA LEU A 49 8.41 3.49 -6.51
C LEU A 49 7.43 3.78 -5.37
N GLU A 50 6.19 4.16 -5.67
CA GLU A 50 5.17 4.44 -4.65
C GLU A 50 4.81 3.20 -3.81
N VAL A 51 4.63 2.03 -4.43
CA VAL A 51 4.28 0.78 -3.73
C VAL A 51 5.38 0.35 -2.75
N THR A 52 6.64 0.65 -3.06
CA THR A 52 7.78 0.32 -2.19
C THR A 52 8.03 1.33 -1.08
N LYS A 53 7.34 2.47 -1.05
CA LYS A 53 7.50 3.45 0.03
C LYS A 53 6.93 2.88 1.32
N VAL A 54 7.85 2.51 2.21
CA VAL A 54 7.54 2.27 3.61
C VAL A 54 8.04 3.44 4.44
N PRO A 55 7.29 3.90 5.45
CA PRO A 55 7.80 4.88 6.39
C PRO A 55 9.11 4.39 7.01
N SER A 56 10.15 5.22 6.97
CA SER A 56 11.42 4.93 7.62
C SER A 56 11.16 4.69 9.11
N LYS A 57 11.75 3.62 9.67
CA LYS A 57 11.66 3.37 11.11
C LYS A 57 12.27 4.56 11.85
N SER A 58 11.54 5.11 12.83
CA SER A 58 12.09 6.13 13.72
C SER A 58 13.24 5.50 14.50
N THR A 59 14.47 5.95 14.24
CA THR A 59 15.69 5.52 14.95
C THR A 59 15.92 6.30 16.23
N ARG A 60 15.05 7.26 16.56
CA ARG A 60 15.21 8.16 17.70
C ARG A 60 14.33 7.69 18.86
N ASN A 61 14.96 7.33 19.96
CA ASN A 61 14.27 7.23 21.25
C ASN A 61 13.95 8.65 21.71
N LEU A 62 12.65 8.97 21.79
CA LEU A 62 12.16 10.27 22.23
C LEU A 62 11.96 10.26 23.74
N ASN A 63 12.28 11.38 24.41
CA ASN A 63 11.89 11.58 25.79
C ASN A 63 10.40 11.99 25.90
N GLU A 64 9.80 11.94 27.09
CA GLU A 64 8.38 12.22 27.31
C GLU A 64 7.93 13.59 26.78
N MET A 65 8.75 14.62 26.95
CA MET A 65 8.45 15.97 26.46
C MET A 65 8.47 16.05 24.93
N GLU A 66 9.42 15.37 24.29
CA GLU A 66 9.49 15.24 22.84
C GLU A 66 8.31 14.44 22.30
N ILE A 67 7.89 13.37 23.00
CA ILE A 67 6.69 12.60 22.64
C ILE A 67 5.45 13.50 22.67
N ALA A 68 5.27 14.30 23.71
CA ALA A 68 4.14 15.23 23.79
C ALA A 68 4.13 16.22 22.61
N ASN A 69 5.29 16.81 22.28
CA ASN A 69 5.41 17.72 21.14
C ASN A 69 5.13 17.03 19.79
N GLU A 70 5.57 15.78 19.60
CA GLU A 70 5.25 15.02 18.39
C GLU A 70 3.76 14.64 18.33
N LEU A 71 3.12 14.36 19.47
CA LEU A 71 1.67 14.15 19.54
C LEU A 71 0.91 15.43 19.22
N ASP A 72 1.34 16.59 19.71
CA ASP A 72 0.74 17.89 19.40
C ASP A 72 0.83 18.18 17.89
N LYS A 73 2.00 17.95 17.28
CA LYS A 73 2.17 18.06 15.82
C LYS A 73 1.30 17.08 15.05
N LEU A 74 1.17 15.85 15.54
CA LEU A 74 0.35 14.83 14.91
C LEU A 74 -1.14 15.21 14.98
N SER A 75 -1.59 15.77 16.11
CA SER A 75 -2.94 16.29 16.28
C SER A 75 -3.23 17.41 15.26
N ALA A 76 -2.34 18.39 15.13
CA ALA A 76 -2.52 19.48 14.17
C ALA A 76 -2.62 18.96 12.72
N LYS A 77 -1.80 17.97 12.36
CA LYS A 77 -1.88 17.33 11.04
C LYS A 77 -3.18 16.58 10.82
N LEU A 78 -3.74 15.98 11.87
CA LEU A 78 -5.02 15.28 11.79
C LEU A 78 -6.17 16.28 11.56
N ASP A 79 -6.11 17.44 12.22
CA ASP A 79 -7.06 18.53 12.02
C ASP A 79 -7.01 19.05 10.57
N ASP A 80 -5.81 19.26 10.01
CA ASP A 80 -5.64 19.66 8.60
C ASP A 80 -6.24 18.63 7.62
N VAL A 81 -6.02 17.33 7.89
CA VAL A 81 -6.58 16.24 7.07
C VAL A 81 -8.11 16.19 7.17
N ASP A 82 -8.67 16.41 8.36
CA ASP A 82 -10.13 16.46 8.55
C ASP A 82 -10.76 17.63 7.79
N GLU A 83 -10.11 18.80 7.79
CA GLU A 83 -10.57 19.96 7.02
C GLU A 83 -10.54 19.69 5.51
N MET A 84 -9.46 19.08 5.01
CA MET A 84 -9.34 18.70 3.60
C MET A 84 -10.41 17.68 3.19
N ILE A 85 -10.65 16.66 4.02
CA ILE A 85 -11.66 15.62 3.76
C ILE A 85 -13.05 16.25 3.78
N SER A 86 -13.35 17.07 4.79
CA SER A 86 -14.63 17.78 4.91
C SER A 86 -14.87 18.68 3.69
N SER A 87 -13.86 19.41 3.25
CA SER A 87 -13.92 20.26 2.06
C SER A 87 -14.17 19.43 0.79
N ALA A 88 -13.49 18.29 0.63
CA ALA A 88 -13.68 17.39 -0.50
C ALA A 88 -15.08 16.74 -0.49
N MET A 89 -15.58 16.32 0.67
CA MET A 89 -16.92 15.74 0.83
C MET A 89 -18.04 16.76 0.57
N LEU A 90 -17.79 18.03 0.86
CA LEU A 90 -18.71 19.13 0.53
C LEU A 90 -18.68 19.48 -0.96
N ALA A 91 -17.48 19.49 -1.57
CA ALA A 91 -17.29 19.85 -2.97
C ALA A 91 -17.80 18.79 -3.95
N ASP A 92 -17.66 17.50 -3.60
CA ASP A 92 -18.06 16.39 -4.47
C ASP A 92 -18.83 15.27 -3.72
N PRO A 93 -20.14 15.12 -3.97
CA PRO A 93 -20.94 14.03 -3.43
C PRO A 93 -20.46 12.63 -3.80
N GLN A 94 -19.80 12.44 -4.96
CA GLN A 94 -19.25 11.14 -5.36
C GLN A 94 -18.03 10.77 -4.51
N VAL A 95 -17.15 11.72 -4.23
CA VAL A 95 -16.03 11.52 -3.29
C VAL A 95 -16.56 11.15 -1.91
N ARG A 96 -17.63 11.80 -1.44
CA ARG A 96 -18.29 11.46 -0.18
C ARG A 96 -18.80 10.01 -0.15
N LEU A 97 -19.51 9.59 -1.21
CA LEU A 97 -20.01 8.22 -1.33
C LEU A 97 -18.86 7.20 -1.38
N LEU A 98 -17.79 7.52 -2.11
CA LEU A 98 -16.61 6.66 -2.20
C LEU A 98 -15.93 6.50 -0.83
N LEU A 99 -15.62 7.61 -0.15
CA LEU A 99 -14.98 7.60 1.18
C LEU A 99 -15.82 6.88 2.23
N SER A 100 -17.14 7.06 2.21
CA SER A 100 -18.04 6.34 3.13
C SER A 100 -18.14 4.85 2.79
N SER A 101 -18.30 4.48 1.52
CA SER A 101 -18.40 3.07 1.09
C SER A 101 -17.12 2.27 1.31
N THR A 102 -15.96 2.92 1.29
CA THR A 102 -14.65 2.28 1.50
C THR A 102 -14.24 2.27 2.97
N ALA A 103 -14.95 3.00 3.84
CA ALA A 103 -14.61 3.07 5.26
C ALA A 103 -14.64 1.69 5.92
N ASP A 104 -15.60 0.83 5.56
CA ASP A 104 -15.72 -0.53 6.09
C ASP A 104 -14.51 -1.43 5.73
N VAL A 105 -13.81 -1.11 4.64
CA VAL A 105 -12.62 -1.84 4.19
C VAL A 105 -11.37 -1.37 4.95
N TRP A 106 -11.20 -0.05 5.10
CA TRP A 106 -9.98 0.52 5.67
C TRP A 106 -10.01 0.69 7.18
N MET A 107 -11.18 0.90 7.80
CA MET A 107 -11.28 1.06 9.26
C MET A 107 -10.67 -0.12 10.03
N PRO A 108 -11.01 -1.40 9.73
CA PRO A 108 -10.40 -2.53 10.42
C PRO A 108 -8.87 -2.58 10.28
N VAL A 109 -8.34 -2.18 9.12
CA VAL A 109 -6.89 -2.19 8.85
C VAL A 109 -6.18 -1.06 9.60
N ILE A 110 -6.80 0.12 9.66
CA ILE A 110 -6.23 1.32 10.30
C ILE A 110 -6.26 1.18 11.83
N THR A 111 -7.38 0.70 12.39
CA THR A 111 -7.52 0.54 13.85
C THR A 111 -6.94 -0.76 14.39
N ALA A 112 -6.52 -1.69 13.52
CA ALA A 112 -5.91 -2.93 13.95
C ALA A 112 -4.65 -2.68 14.80
N THR A 113 -4.60 -3.38 15.92
CA THR A 113 -3.43 -3.52 16.78
C THR A 113 -2.29 -4.21 16.03
N SER A 114 -1.06 -4.10 16.57
CA SER A 114 0.12 -4.74 16.00
C SER A 114 -0.04 -6.25 15.83
N ASP A 115 -0.78 -6.91 16.73
CA ASP A 115 -1.01 -8.37 16.68
C ASP A 115 -2.07 -8.74 15.63
N GLU A 116 -3.16 -7.98 15.53
CA GLU A 116 -4.16 -8.15 14.46
C GLU A 116 -3.55 -7.94 13.07
N ARG A 117 -2.62 -6.99 12.94
CA ARG A 117 -1.92 -6.72 11.67
C ARG A 117 -1.05 -7.88 11.18
N ARG A 118 -0.51 -8.69 12.09
CA ARG A 118 0.27 -9.90 11.73
C ARG A 118 -0.62 -10.95 11.06
N ASN A 119 -1.90 -11.01 11.44
CA ASN A 119 -2.85 -11.96 10.87
C ASN A 119 -3.31 -11.57 9.46
N PHE A 120 -3.29 -10.28 9.08
CA PHE A 120 -3.57 -9.87 7.70
C PHE A 120 -2.55 -10.39 6.67
N THR A 121 -1.32 -10.68 7.10
CA THR A 121 -0.28 -11.25 6.23
C THR A 121 -0.33 -12.78 6.14
N ALA A 122 -1.05 -13.45 7.04
CA ALA A 122 -1.07 -14.91 7.13
C ALA A 122 -2.09 -15.56 6.17
N THR A 123 -3.15 -14.85 5.81
CA THR A 123 -4.28 -15.43 5.07
C THR A 123 -4.07 -15.57 3.55
N VAL A 124 -2.94 -15.13 3.00
CA VAL A 124 -2.60 -15.34 1.57
C VAL A 124 -2.08 -16.77 1.29
N GLY A 125 -1.81 -17.58 2.32
CA GLY A 125 -1.15 -18.89 2.18
C GLY A 125 -2.00 -20.15 2.42
N GLU A 126 -3.22 -20.05 2.95
CA GLU A 126 -3.98 -21.23 3.41
C GLU A 126 -5.44 -21.21 2.92
N ASP A 127 -5.63 -21.24 1.60
CA ASP A 127 -6.86 -21.76 1.01
C ASP A 127 -6.49 -22.76 -0.10
N ASN A 128 -5.80 -23.82 0.29
CA ASN A 128 -5.65 -25.00 -0.56
C ASN A 128 -5.45 -26.23 0.31
N HIS A 129 -6.31 -27.23 0.08
CA HIS A 129 -6.44 -28.50 0.80
C HIS A 129 -7.19 -28.37 2.14
N ASP A 130 -8.43 -28.85 2.30
CA ASP A 130 -8.83 -30.24 2.09
C ASP A 130 -10.26 -30.38 1.55
N ALA A 131 -10.37 -30.65 0.26
CA ALA A 131 -11.49 -31.39 -0.32
C ALA A 131 -10.95 -32.66 -0.99
N LYS A 132 -10.35 -33.57 -0.21
CA LYS A 132 -10.07 -34.93 -0.69
C LYS A 132 -11.24 -35.83 -0.32
N GLY A 133 -12.17 -35.91 -1.27
CA GLY A 133 -13.18 -36.97 -1.32
C GLY A 133 -12.52 -38.33 -1.18
N LYS A 134 -13.08 -39.16 -0.31
CA LYS A 134 -12.87 -40.61 -0.30
C LYS A 134 -14.10 -41.23 -0.94
N ASP A 135 -14.00 -41.46 -2.25
CA ASP A 135 -14.78 -42.46 -2.96
C ASP A 135 -13.87 -43.65 -3.29
N SER A 136 -14.45 -44.85 -3.19
CA SER A 136 -13.93 -46.20 -3.52
C SER A 136 -12.96 -46.79 -2.48
N GLU A 137 -13.14 -48.00 -1.94
CA GLU A 137 -13.92 -49.20 -2.31
C GLU A 137 -14.26 -49.99 -1.04
#